data_AF-A0A1P8WF70-F1
#
_entry.id   AF-A0A1P8WF70-F1
#
_cell.length_a   1.000
_cell.length_b   1.000
_cell.length_c   1.000
_cell.angle_alpha   90.00
_cell.angle_beta   90.00
_cell.angle_gamma   90.00
#
_symmetry.space_group_name_H-M   'P 1'
#
loop_
_entity.id
_entity.type
_entity.pdbx_description
1 polymer ?
#
loop_
_entity_poly.entity_id
_entity_poly.type
_entity_poly.pdbx_seq_one_letter_code
_entity_poly.pdbx_strand_id
1 'polypeptide(L)'
;MYDSSVVQITVVRPSFYMSLQEEHQPLDTAIWNAMLAVLPPDCSAARLEVAAVFEADGGLEMPHSLVALDDSKDLCFPSDEIYQLTREHLAVFERHGKPWASLACTVRFDFDTENWRCSTDYEY
;
A
#
# COMPACT_ATOMS: atom_id res chain seq x y z
N MET A 1 26.79 -51.19 29.93
CA MET A 1 26.58 -49.72 29.95
C MET A 1 25.91 -49.37 28.64
N TYR A 2 24.63 -49.03 28.66
CA TYR A 2 23.93 -48.55 27.46
C TYR A 2 23.88 -47.04 27.53
N ASP A 3 24.45 -46.40 26.52
CA ASP A 3 24.46 -44.95 26.32
C ASP A 3 23.12 -44.57 25.66
N SER A 4 22.25 -43.87 26.40
CA SER A 4 21.01 -43.33 25.86
C SER A 4 21.29 -41.95 25.29
N SER A 5 21.55 -41.89 23.99
CA SER A 5 21.60 -40.63 23.25
C SER A 5 20.18 -40.07 23.09
N VAL A 6 19.90 -38.98 23.80
CA VAL A 6 18.65 -38.21 23.65
C VAL A 6 18.73 -37.40 22.36
N VAL A 7 17.93 -37.77 21.37
CA VAL A 7 17.74 -36.96 20.15
C VAL A 7 16.74 -35.85 20.47
N GLN A 8 17.21 -34.60 20.54
CA GLN A 8 16.31 -33.45 20.58
C GLN A 8 15.75 -33.20 19.18
N ILE A 9 14.45 -33.46 19.01
CA ILE A 9 13.71 -33.10 17.80
C ILE A 9 13.28 -31.64 17.95
N THR A 10 14.01 -30.73 17.31
CA THR A 10 13.58 -29.34 17.16
C THR A 10 12.44 -29.30 16.16
N VAL A 11 11.21 -29.13 16.66
CA VAL A 11 10.04 -28.84 15.81
C VAL A 11 10.18 -27.40 15.31
N VAL A 12 10.82 -27.22 14.15
CA VAL A 12 10.77 -25.96 13.41
C VAL A 12 9.34 -25.82 12.88
N ARG A 13 8.50 -25.05 13.58
CA ARG A 13 7.21 -24.65 13.04
C ARG A 13 7.48 -23.80 11.80
N PRO A 14 7.00 -24.19 10.60
CA PRO A 14 7.11 -23.31 9.46
C PRO A 14 6.25 -22.07 9.75
N SER A 15 6.89 -20.90 9.85
CA SER A 15 6.19 -19.63 9.88
C SER A 15 5.65 -19.38 8.47
N PHE A 16 4.50 -19.99 8.15
CA PHE A 16 3.76 -19.78 6.90
C PHE A 16 3.06 -18.41 6.85
N TYR A 17 3.58 -17.40 7.55
CA TYR A 17 3.12 -16.03 7.44
C TYR A 17 4.14 -15.30 6.57
N MET A 18 3.70 -14.84 5.39
CA MET A 18 4.47 -13.87 4.62
C MET A 18 4.71 -12.64 5.50
N SER A 19 5.86 -12.01 5.33
CA SER A 19 6.12 -10.76 6.02
C SER A 19 5.16 -9.68 5.50
N LEU A 20 4.82 -8.71 6.36
CA LEU A 20 4.00 -7.55 5.98
C LEU A 20 4.50 -6.95 4.65
N GLN A 21 5.83 -6.81 4.52
CA GLN A 21 6.52 -6.29 3.34
C GLN A 21 6.23 -7.10 2.07
N GLU A 22 6.26 -8.43 2.15
CA GLU A 22 5.97 -9.30 1.01
C GLU A 22 4.50 -9.26 0.60
N GLU A 23 3.59 -9.07 1.55
CA GLU A 23 2.14 -8.98 1.25
C GLU A 23 1.74 -7.62 0.66
N HIS A 24 2.33 -6.51 1.12
CA HIS A 24 1.89 -5.17 0.69
C HIS A 24 2.59 -4.66 -0.58
N GLN A 25 3.83 -5.08 -0.87
CA GLN A 25 4.57 -4.63 -2.06
C GLN A 25 3.81 -4.81 -3.41
N PRO A 26 3.13 -5.95 -3.68
CA PRO A 26 2.32 -6.07 -4.90
C PRO A 26 1.13 -5.11 -4.91
N LEU A 27 0.55 -4.79 -3.75
CA LEU A 27 -0.55 -3.83 -3.63
C LEU A 27 -0.07 -2.40 -3.86
N ASP A 28 1.10 -2.02 -3.33
CA ASP A 28 1.72 -0.72 -3.64
C ASP A 28 1.88 -0.54 -5.15
N THR A 29 2.44 -1.55 -5.81
CA THR A 29 2.64 -1.53 -7.27
C THR A 29 1.31 -1.43 -8.01
N ALA A 30 0.29 -2.16 -7.58
CA ALA A 30 -1.04 -2.10 -8.17
C ALA A 30 -1.68 -0.72 -8.00
N ILE A 31 -1.55 -0.11 -6.82
CA ILE A 31 -2.06 1.24 -6.55
C ILE A 31 -1.36 2.26 -7.46
N TRP A 32 -0.04 2.20 -7.59
CA TRP A 32 0.71 3.10 -8.47
C TRP A 32 0.27 2.95 -9.94
N ASN A 33 0.11 1.73 -10.42
CA ASN A 33 -0.36 1.50 -11.80
C ASN A 33 -1.79 2.02 -12.01
N ALA A 34 -2.69 1.82 -11.04
CA ALA A 34 -4.04 2.34 -11.09
C ALA A 34 -4.06 3.88 -11.07
N MET A 35 -3.16 4.52 -10.30
CA MET A 35 -2.97 5.97 -10.34
C MET A 35 -2.54 6.43 -11.74
N LEU A 36 -1.49 5.83 -12.31
CA LEU A 36 -0.99 6.19 -13.64
C LEU A 36 -2.05 6.04 -14.74
N ALA A 37 -2.95 5.07 -14.61
CA ALA A 37 -4.04 4.85 -15.57
C ALA A 37 -5.12 5.94 -15.57
N VAL A 38 -5.27 6.70 -14.48
CA VAL A 38 -6.25 7.79 -14.36
C VAL A 38 -5.64 9.18 -14.48
N LEU A 39 -4.31 9.28 -14.65
CA LEU A 39 -3.65 10.56 -14.80
C LEU A 39 -3.96 11.18 -16.18
N PRO A 40 -4.15 12.51 -16.23
CA PRO A 40 -4.18 13.25 -17.49
C PRO A 40 -2.88 13.03 -18.28
N PRO A 41 -2.91 13.07 -19.63
CA PRO A 41 -1.74 12.82 -20.47
C PRO A 41 -0.54 13.73 -20.19
N ASP A 42 -0.79 14.98 -19.80
CA ASP A 42 0.24 15.99 -19.52
C ASP A 42 0.67 16.01 -18.04
N CYS A 43 0.09 15.13 -17.21
CA CYS A 43 0.43 15.03 -15.81
C CYS A 43 1.74 14.26 -15.63
N SER A 44 2.71 14.93 -15.03
CA SER A 44 4.05 14.43 -14.72
C SER A 44 4.22 14.06 -13.25
N ALA A 45 3.28 14.45 -12.39
CA ALA A 45 3.34 14.13 -10.96
C ALA A 45 1.96 14.16 -10.33
N ALA A 46 1.66 13.16 -9.47
CA ALA A 46 0.42 13.11 -8.72
C ALA A 46 0.62 12.48 -7.34
N ARG A 47 -0.30 12.82 -6.43
CA ARG A 47 -0.35 12.28 -5.07
C ARG A 47 -1.75 11.82 -4.75
N LEU A 48 -1.86 10.56 -4.34
CA LEU A 48 -3.04 9.98 -3.74
C LEU A 48 -2.89 10.08 -2.22
N GLU A 49 -3.89 10.63 -1.55
CA GLU A 49 -3.99 10.65 -0.10
C GLU A 49 -5.24 9.87 0.33
N VAL A 50 -5.07 9.01 1.33
CA VAL A 50 -6.13 8.18 1.89
C VAL A 50 -6.05 8.26 3.41
N ALA A 51 -7.17 8.55 4.06
CA ALA A 51 -7.28 8.44 5.51
C ALA A 51 -8.11 7.20 5.88
N ALA A 52 -7.78 6.53 6.98
CA ALA A 52 -8.61 5.50 7.58
C ALA A 52 -9.29 6.08 8.83
N VAL A 53 -10.59 6.36 8.73
CA VAL A 53 -11.38 6.94 9.83
C VAL A 53 -12.26 5.85 10.41
N PHE A 54 -11.89 5.37 11.59
CA PHE A 54 -12.64 4.36 12.33
C PHE A 54 -13.71 5.04 13.20
N GLU A 55 -14.97 4.75 12.92
CA GLU A 55 -16.10 5.28 13.66
C GLU A 55 -16.39 4.48 14.92
N ALA A 56 -17.06 5.13 15.89
CA ALA A 56 -17.39 4.52 17.17
C ALA A 56 -18.38 3.35 17.07
N ASP A 57 -19.14 3.25 15.99
CA ASP A 57 -20.07 2.16 15.71
C ASP A 57 -19.42 0.97 14.98
N GLY A 58 -18.11 1.06 14.71
CA GLY A 58 -17.36 0.06 13.94
C GLY A 58 -17.36 0.31 12.44
N GLY A 59 -17.91 1.44 11.97
CA GLY A 59 -17.76 1.91 10.60
C GLY A 59 -16.32 2.26 10.25
N LEU A 60 -15.99 2.12 8.97
CA LEU A 60 -14.72 2.56 8.39
C LEU A 60 -15.02 3.47 7.20
N GLU A 61 -14.69 4.73 7.34
CA GLU A 61 -14.61 5.66 6.21
C GLU A 61 -13.19 5.74 5.69
N MET A 62 -13.06 5.75 4.36
CA MET A 62 -11.79 5.94 3.69
C MET A 62 -11.92 7.02 2.62
N PRO A 63 -11.77 8.30 2.97
CA PRO A 63 -11.76 9.37 1.97
C PRO A 63 -10.48 9.30 1.15
N HIS A 64 -10.63 9.38 -0.18
CA HIS A 64 -9.53 9.41 -1.14
C HIS A 64 -9.47 10.78 -1.83
N SER A 65 -8.26 11.33 -1.95
CA SER A 65 -7.98 12.53 -2.71
C SER A 65 -6.83 12.27 -3.66
N LEU A 66 -7.06 12.39 -4.97
CA LEU A 66 -6.00 12.31 -5.98
C LEU A 66 -5.77 13.71 -6.52
N VAL A 67 -4.54 14.20 -6.40
CA VAL A 67 -4.18 15.57 -6.75
C VAL A 67 -2.98 15.54 -7.69
N ALA A 68 -3.06 16.28 -8.80
CA ALA A 68 -1.89 16.58 -9.61
C ALA A 68 -0.94 17.48 -8.79
N LEU A 69 0.36 17.17 -8.83
CA LEU A 69 1.40 17.93 -8.13
C LEU A 69 2.14 18.92 -9.04
N ASP A 70 1.86 18.87 -10.34
CA ASP A 70 2.29 19.87 -11.30
C ASP A 70 1.21 20.94 -11.51
N ASP A 71 1.54 21.97 -12.29
CA ASP A 71 0.60 23.05 -12.64
C ASP A 71 -0.47 22.59 -13.66
N SER A 72 -0.72 21.27 -13.78
CA SER A 72 -1.80 20.75 -14.62
C SER A 72 -3.14 21.28 -14.15
N LYS A 73 -3.95 21.73 -15.11
CA LYS A 73 -5.30 22.24 -14.86
C LYS A 73 -6.36 21.14 -14.92
N ASP A 74 -5.96 19.94 -15.29
CA ASP A 74 -6.86 18.82 -15.47
C ASP A 74 -7.14 18.15 -14.13
N LEU A 75 -8.41 17.82 -13.91
CA LEU A 75 -8.85 17.11 -12.73
C LEU A 75 -8.57 15.61 -12.91
N CYS A 76 -8.05 14.98 -11.86
CA CYS A 76 -7.96 13.54 -11.74
C CYS A 76 -8.78 13.09 -10.54
N PHE A 77 -9.36 11.89 -10.64
CA PHE A 77 -10.19 11.33 -9.58
C PHE A 77 -9.73 9.89 -9.32
N PRO A 78 -9.76 9.43 -8.05
CA PRO A 78 -9.51 8.03 -7.75
C PRO A 78 -10.54 7.14 -8.47
N SER A 79 -10.08 6.06 -9.11
CA SER A 79 -10.95 5.04 -9.69
C SER A 79 -11.45 4.06 -8.63
N ASP A 80 -12.52 3.32 -8.94
CA ASP A 80 -13.04 2.22 -8.10
C ASP A 80 -11.95 1.18 -7.76
N GLU A 81 -11.01 0.95 -8.69
CA GLU A 81 -9.85 0.08 -8.48
C GLU A 81 -8.93 0.62 -7.38
N ILE A 82 -8.64 1.93 -7.35
CA ILE A 82 -7.86 2.56 -6.27
C ILE A 82 -8.58 2.39 -4.92
N TYR A 83 -9.91 2.58 -4.88
CA TYR A 83 -10.70 2.37 -3.67
C TYR A 83 -10.61 0.92 -3.17
N GLN A 84 -10.69 -0.06 -4.08
CA GLN A 84 -10.60 -1.47 -3.71
C GLN A 84 -9.19 -1.84 -3.22
N LEU A 85 -8.15 -1.48 -3.97
CA LEU A 85 -6.76 -1.82 -3.65
C LEU A 85 -6.31 -1.24 -2.30
N THR A 86 -6.70 -0.01 -2.00
CA THR A 86 -6.36 0.64 -0.72
C THR A 86 -7.10 0.03 0.47
N ARG A 87 -8.32 -0.49 0.29
CA ARG A 87 -9.02 -1.29 1.31
C ARG A 87 -8.32 -2.62 1.56
N GLU A 88 -7.93 -3.32 0.50
CA GLU A 88 -7.16 -4.56 0.61
C GLU A 88 -5.82 -4.31 1.29
N HIS A 89 -5.17 -3.19 0.97
CA HIS A 89 -3.95 -2.73 1.59
C HIS A 89 -4.12 -2.49 3.09
N LEU A 90 -5.16 -1.78 3.52
CA LEU A 90 -5.46 -1.60 4.95
C LEU A 90 -5.71 -2.94 5.65
N ALA A 91 -6.48 -3.84 5.03
CA ALA A 91 -6.79 -5.16 5.59
C ALA A 91 -5.53 -6.02 5.82
N VAL A 92 -4.48 -5.88 4.99
CA VAL A 92 -3.17 -6.51 5.24
C VAL A 92 -2.58 -5.99 6.55
N PHE A 93 -2.50 -4.67 6.71
CA PHE A 93 -1.92 -4.05 7.91
C PHE A 93 -2.72 -4.37 9.18
N GLU A 94 -4.04 -4.47 9.08
CA GLU A 94 -4.93 -4.94 10.17
C GLU A 94 -4.60 -6.37 10.60
N ARG A 95 -4.41 -7.30 9.65
CA ARG A 95 -4.02 -8.69 9.97
C ARG A 95 -2.69 -8.77 10.71
N HIS A 96 -1.77 -7.83 10.44
CA HIS A 96 -0.49 -7.72 11.12
C HIS A 96 -0.53 -6.86 12.40
N GLY A 97 -1.71 -6.35 12.78
CA GLY A 97 -1.94 -5.63 14.03
C GLY A 97 -1.43 -4.18 14.05
N LYS A 98 -1.20 -3.57 12.87
CA LYS A 98 -0.72 -2.19 12.74
C LYS A 98 -1.41 -1.46 11.58
N PRO A 99 -2.74 -1.23 11.64
CA PRO A 99 -3.41 -0.41 10.62
C PRO A 99 -2.76 0.98 10.56
N TRP A 100 -2.61 1.52 9.35
CA TRP A 100 -2.19 2.91 9.15
C TRP A 100 -3.40 3.83 9.31
N ALA A 101 -3.18 5.03 9.85
CA ALA A 101 -4.17 6.10 9.95
C ALA A 101 -4.26 6.89 8.64
N SER A 102 -3.15 7.07 7.94
CA SER A 102 -3.11 7.68 6.62
C SER A 102 -2.09 6.98 5.71
N LEU A 103 -2.36 7.03 4.40
CA LEU A 103 -1.53 6.51 3.33
C LEU A 103 -1.40 7.59 2.26
N ALA A 104 -0.16 7.83 1.83
CA ALA A 104 0.13 8.73 0.74
C ALA A 104 0.97 8.04 -0.34
N CYS A 105 0.39 7.85 -1.52
CA CYS A 105 1.13 7.37 -2.69
C CYS A 105 1.50 8.54 -3.58
N THR A 106 2.77 8.64 -3.98
CA THR A 106 3.24 9.68 -4.90
C THR A 106 3.84 9.03 -6.14
N VAL A 107 3.42 9.48 -7.32
CA VAL A 107 4.03 9.11 -8.61
C VAL A 107 4.61 10.37 -9.25
N ARG A 108 5.85 10.29 -9.73
CA ARG A 108 6.55 11.40 -10.42
C ARG A 108 7.32 10.88 -11.60
N PHE A 109 7.13 11.48 -12.75
CA PHE A 109 7.92 11.20 -13.94
C PHE A 109 9.29 11.85 -13.80
N ASP A 110 10.33 11.05 -13.99
CA ASP A 110 11.71 11.48 -14.01
C ASP A 110 12.16 11.65 -15.47
N PHE A 111 12.31 12.89 -15.90
CA PHE A 111 12.70 13.23 -17.27
C PHE A 111 14.15 12.86 -17.60
N ASP A 112 15.02 12.70 -16.61
CA ASP A 112 16.42 12.30 -16.85
C ASP A 112 16.53 10.81 -17.20
N THR A 113 15.64 9.99 -16.62
CA THR A 113 15.66 8.53 -16.81
C THR A 113 14.49 8.01 -17.65
N GLU A 114 13.58 8.89 -18.08
CA GLU A 114 12.34 8.56 -18.79
C GLU A 114 11.49 7.49 -18.07
N ASN A 115 11.48 7.52 -16.73
CA ASN A 115 10.79 6.53 -15.90
C ASN A 115 9.92 7.18 -14.82
N TRP A 116 8.89 6.46 -14.39
CA TRP A 116 8.11 6.83 -13.21
C TRP A 116 8.81 6.41 -11.92
N ARG A 117 8.96 7.35 -11.00
CA ARG A 117 9.36 7.11 -9.61
C ARG A 117 8.11 7.08 -8.74
N CYS A 118 7.97 6.04 -7.94
CA CYS A 118 6.83 5.85 -7.06
C CYS A 118 7.28 5.73 -5.60
N SER A 119 6.49 6.25 -4.68
CA SER A 119 6.67 6.07 -3.24
C SER A 119 5.34 5.93 -2.53
N THR A 120 5.34 5.18 -1.42
CA THR A 120 4.20 5.09 -0.50
C THR A 120 4.69 5.44 0.90
N ASP A 121 4.02 6.37 1.56
CA ASP A 121 4.28 6.80 2.93
C ASP A 121 3.06 6.48 3.82
N TYR A 122 3.31 6.17 5.09
CA TYR A 122 2.28 5.80 6.07
C TYR A 122 2.40 6.63 7.36
N GLU A 123 1.25 6.93 7.96
CA GLU A 123 1.16 7.45 9.33
C GLU A 123 0.30 6.52 10.20
N TYR A 124 0.50 6.53 11.52
CA TYR A 124 -0.10 5.61 12.49
C TYR A 124 -0.75 6.36 13.65
#